data_AF-A0A9P9AWH6-F1
#
_entry.id   AF-A0A9P9AWH6-F1
#
_cell.length_a   1.000
_cell.length_b   1.000
_cell.length_c   1.000
_cell.angle_alpha   90.00
_cell.angle_beta   90.00
_cell.angle_gamma   90.00
#
_symmetry.space_group_name_H-M   'P 1'
#
loop_
_entity.id
_entity.type
_entity.pdbx_description
1 polymer ?
#
loop_
_entity_poly.entity_id
_entity_poly.type
_entity_poly.pdbx_seq_one_letter_code
_entity_poly.pdbx_strand_id
1 'polypeptide(L)'
;MAPKRSLKASEPESSAKKAKHGFRVGPENLPDGPWRRKVTKIKKELIHKAKVKKAYSKLKVREQEAALSKPQLAAVDNDAHDEAQEEDKEAEEQLHPTRKLMIADEDKAQENVEADAESNHKGDGQRRRTRRPGYYDKQLKKADERKKEAEERQQEFQRRREERERKLADRERFKKAMAKTRDRDGNKKLGRESTLLLDKVKRMMADK
;
A
#
# COMPACT_ATOMS: atom_id res chain seq x y z
N MET A 1 -73.33 28.59 -8.14
CA MET A 1 -72.22 28.03 -7.32
C MET A 1 -70.94 28.14 -8.13
N ALA A 2 -69.91 28.81 -7.60
CA ALA A 2 -68.59 28.93 -8.23
C ALA A 2 -67.52 28.32 -7.31
N PRO A 3 -66.59 27.48 -7.80
CA PRO A 3 -65.58 26.86 -6.96
C PRO A 3 -64.50 27.86 -6.53
N LYS A 4 -64.22 27.92 -5.22
CA LYS A 4 -63.14 28.71 -4.61
C LYS A 4 -61.77 28.16 -5.06
N ARG A 5 -60.99 28.98 -5.75
CA ARG A 5 -59.57 28.72 -6.09
C ARG A 5 -58.71 28.75 -4.82
N SER A 6 -57.77 27.82 -4.71
CA SER A 6 -56.86 27.66 -3.57
C SER A 6 -55.87 28.82 -3.41
N LEU A 7 -55.81 29.39 -2.21
CA LEU A 7 -54.79 30.32 -1.73
C LEU A 7 -53.44 29.61 -1.55
N LYS A 8 -52.56 29.64 -2.57
CA LYS A 8 -51.12 29.45 -2.38
C LYS A 8 -50.34 30.04 -3.55
N ALA A 9 -50.08 31.35 -3.51
CA ALA A 9 -48.95 31.99 -4.20
C ALA A 9 -48.86 33.46 -3.76
N SER A 10 -48.65 33.69 -2.47
CA SER A 10 -48.10 34.96 -2.00
C SER A 10 -46.60 34.77 -1.79
N GLU A 11 -45.84 35.56 -2.55
CA GLU A 11 -44.56 36.18 -2.19
C GLU A 11 -43.32 35.89 -3.06
N PRO A 12 -42.46 36.93 -3.20
CA PRO A 12 -41.86 37.32 -4.47
C PRO A 12 -40.42 36.84 -4.64
N GLU A 13 -39.95 36.94 -5.87
CA GLU A 13 -38.55 36.76 -6.23
C GLU A 13 -37.62 37.73 -5.47
N SER A 14 -36.96 37.26 -4.41
CA SER A 14 -35.76 37.91 -3.89
C SER A 14 -34.54 37.27 -4.53
N SER A 15 -34.12 37.78 -5.68
CA SER A 15 -32.80 37.48 -6.24
C SER A 15 -31.74 38.07 -5.31
N ALA A 16 -31.26 37.26 -4.36
CA ALA A 16 -30.25 37.65 -3.39
C ALA A 16 -28.98 38.11 -4.13
N LYS A 17 -28.69 39.42 -4.07
CA LYS A 17 -27.48 40.01 -4.65
C LYS A 17 -26.27 39.34 -3.97
N LYS A 18 -25.46 38.63 -4.75
CA LYS A 18 -24.22 38.02 -4.27
C LYS A 18 -23.33 39.12 -3.69
N ALA A 19 -22.92 38.98 -2.43
CA ALA A 19 -22.00 39.91 -1.80
C ALA A 19 -20.73 40.01 -2.66
N LYS A 20 -20.45 41.21 -3.20
CA LYS A 20 -19.22 41.47 -3.95
C LYS A 20 -18.06 41.34 -2.97
N HIS A 21 -17.30 40.27 -3.12
CA HIS A 21 -16.14 40.05 -2.29
C HIS A 21 -15.05 41.06 -2.70
N GLY A 22 -14.57 41.87 -1.76
CA GLY A 22 -13.53 42.87 -2.03
C GLY A 22 -12.22 42.25 -2.51
N PHE A 23 -11.25 43.09 -2.87
CA PHE A 23 -9.95 42.66 -3.39
C PHE A 23 -9.20 41.78 -2.36
N ARG A 24 -9.26 40.45 -2.55
CA ARG A 24 -8.58 39.45 -1.72
C ARG A 24 -7.09 39.45 -2.02
N VAL A 25 -6.31 40.16 -1.20
CA VAL A 25 -4.85 40.05 -1.18
C VAL A 25 -4.47 38.97 -0.18
N GLY A 26 -4.42 37.73 -0.65
CA GLY A 26 -4.17 36.56 0.20
C GLY A 26 -4.45 35.23 -0.51
N PRO A 27 -4.20 34.08 0.15
CA PRO A 27 -3.90 32.76 -0.44
C PRO A 27 -4.92 32.12 -1.39
N GLU A 28 -6.05 32.78 -1.64
CA GLU A 28 -7.04 32.35 -2.63
C GLU A 28 -6.65 32.64 -4.08
N ASN A 29 -5.78 33.63 -4.32
CA ASN A 29 -5.33 33.98 -5.67
C ASN A 29 -3.92 33.45 -5.99
N LEU A 30 -3.31 32.68 -5.08
CA LEU A 30 -2.09 31.92 -5.35
C LEU A 30 -2.45 30.53 -5.86
N PRO A 31 -1.66 29.94 -6.78
CA PRO A 31 -1.90 28.59 -7.27
C PRO A 31 -2.11 27.65 -6.08
N ASP A 32 -3.35 27.17 -5.93
CA ASP A 32 -3.78 26.36 -4.80
C ASP A 32 -2.75 25.25 -4.56
N GLY A 33 -2.15 25.24 -3.37
CA GLY A 33 -0.91 24.51 -3.13
C GLY A 33 -1.04 23.02 -3.49
N PRO A 34 0.08 22.32 -3.74
CA PRO A 34 0.06 20.93 -4.23
C PRO A 34 -0.81 19.98 -3.39
N TRP A 35 -0.95 20.26 -2.09
CA TRP A 35 -1.78 19.50 -1.17
C TRP A 35 -3.28 19.70 -1.35
N ARG A 36 -3.76 20.92 -1.56
CA ARG A 36 -5.20 21.17 -1.77
C ARG A 36 -5.68 20.62 -3.11
N ARG A 37 -4.83 20.65 -4.15
CA ARG A 37 -5.08 19.93 -5.43
C ARG A 37 -5.18 18.42 -5.24
N LYS A 38 -4.30 17.83 -4.42
CA LYS A 38 -4.37 16.40 -4.10
C LYS A 38 -5.67 16.05 -3.36
N VAL A 39 -6.04 16.83 -2.34
CA VAL A 39 -7.28 16.61 -1.59
C VAL A 39 -8.52 16.74 -2.48
N THR A 40 -8.58 17.76 -3.33
CA THR A 40 -9.69 17.94 -4.27
C THR A 40 -9.74 16.82 -5.32
N LYS A 41 -8.59 16.35 -5.82
CA LYS A 41 -8.50 15.19 -6.72
C LYS A 41 -9.01 13.92 -6.04
N ILE A 42 -8.53 13.62 -4.83
CA ILE A 42 -8.97 12.45 -4.04
C ILE A 42 -10.48 12.50 -3.80
N LYS A 43 -11.02 13.67 -3.42
CA LYS A 43 -12.46 13.83 -3.21
C LYS A 43 -13.26 13.59 -4.50
N LYS A 44 -12.84 14.17 -5.62
CA LYS A 44 -13.47 13.95 -6.93
C LYS A 44 -13.42 12.47 -7.35
N GLU A 45 -12.28 11.81 -7.13
CA GLU A 45 -12.08 10.40 -7.45
C GLU A 45 -12.97 9.48 -6.60
N LEU A 46 -13.09 9.74 -5.29
CA LEU A 46 -14.00 9.00 -4.41
C LEU A 46 -15.46 9.15 -4.82
N ILE A 47 -15.89 10.37 -5.15
CA ILE A 47 -17.25 10.63 -5.63
C ILE A 47 -17.50 9.91 -6.95
N HIS A 48 -16.55 9.93 -7.88
CA HIS A 48 -16.66 9.23 -9.16
C HIS A 48 -16.77 7.72 -8.98
N LYS A 49 -15.90 7.11 -8.17
CA LYS A 49 -15.96 5.67 -7.86
C LYS A 49 -17.30 5.28 -7.23
N ALA A 50 -17.83 6.09 -6.32
CA ALA A 50 -19.14 5.84 -5.72
C ALA A 50 -20.27 5.93 -6.76
N LYS A 51 -20.23 6.91 -7.67
CA LYS A 51 -21.20 7.04 -8.76
C LYS A 51 -21.17 5.85 -9.71
N VAL A 52 -19.96 5.43 -10.14
CA VAL A 52 -19.78 4.25 -11.02
C VAL A 52 -20.31 3.00 -10.34
N LYS A 53 -19.98 2.77 -9.06
CA LYS A 53 -20.50 1.61 -8.31
C LYS A 53 -22.03 1.61 -8.23
N LYS A 54 -22.65 2.77 -7.99
CA LYS A 54 -24.12 2.91 -7.97
C LYS A 54 -24.76 2.68 -9.34
N ALA A 55 -24.13 3.15 -10.42
CA ALA A 55 -24.62 2.92 -11.78
C ALA A 55 -24.49 1.43 -12.16
N TYR A 56 -23.34 0.83 -11.85
CA TYR A 56 -23.08 -0.58 -12.09
C TYR A 56 -24.03 -1.49 -11.31
N SER A 57 -24.29 -1.20 -10.03
CA SER A 57 -25.26 -1.98 -9.26
C SER A 57 -26.66 -1.92 -9.86
N LYS A 58 -27.09 -0.76 -10.39
CA LYS A 58 -28.38 -0.61 -11.07
C LYS A 58 -28.44 -1.40 -12.37
N LEU A 59 -27.38 -1.36 -13.18
CA LEU A 59 -27.30 -2.14 -14.42
C LEU A 59 -27.32 -3.65 -14.13
N LYS A 60 -26.56 -4.10 -13.13
CA LYS A 60 -26.52 -5.50 -12.72
C LYS A 60 -27.89 -6.02 -12.29
N VAL A 61 -28.65 -5.25 -11.51
CA VAL A 61 -30.02 -5.61 -11.13
C VAL A 61 -30.92 -5.71 -12.37
N ARG A 62 -30.87 -4.71 -13.25
CA ARG A 62 -31.66 -4.70 -14.50
C ARG A 62 -31.29 -5.87 -15.43
N GLU A 63 -30.02 -6.22 -15.53
CA GLU A 63 -29.55 -7.37 -16.32
C GLU A 63 -29.98 -8.69 -15.72
N GLN A 64 -29.97 -8.82 -14.39
CA GLN A 64 -30.49 -9.99 -13.69
C GLN A 64 -32.00 -10.14 -13.88
N GLU A 65 -32.76 -9.05 -13.76
CA GLU A 65 -34.21 -9.04 -14.06
C GLU A 65 -34.47 -9.38 -15.53
N ALA A 66 -33.70 -8.82 -16.46
CA ALA A 66 -33.80 -9.12 -17.90
C ALA A 66 -33.39 -10.55 -18.25
N ALA A 67 -32.45 -11.15 -17.49
CA ALA A 67 -32.07 -12.55 -17.63
C ALA A 67 -33.15 -13.50 -17.10
N LEU A 68 -33.86 -13.12 -16.03
CA LEU A 68 -35.00 -13.85 -15.50
C LEU A 68 -36.25 -13.72 -16.40
N SER A 69 -36.40 -12.61 -17.13
CA SER A 69 -37.51 -12.38 -18.05
C SER A 69 -37.27 -12.89 -19.48
N LYS A 70 -36.07 -13.39 -19.81
CA LYS A 70 -35.82 -14.11 -21.07
C LYS A 70 -36.26 -15.56 -20.90
N PRO A 71 -37.28 -16.04 -21.63
CA PRO A 71 -37.66 -17.45 -21.58
C PRO A 71 -36.50 -18.29 -22.12
N GLN A 72 -36.07 -19.29 -21.34
CA GLN A 72 -35.12 -20.30 -21.75
C GLN A 72 -35.65 -21.03 -22.98
N LEU A 73 -35.04 -20.82 -24.14
CA LEU A 73 -35.04 -21.78 -25.24
C LEU A 73 -33.59 -22.13 -25.54
N ALA A 74 -33.30 -23.43 -25.55
CA ALA A 74 -32.04 -24.14 -25.82
C ALA A 74 -31.22 -24.60 -24.60
N ALA A 75 -31.75 -25.60 -23.90
CA ALA A 75 -30.95 -26.72 -23.42
C ALA A 75 -30.98 -27.79 -24.53
N VAL A 76 -29.82 -28.16 -25.08
CA VAL A 76 -29.67 -29.30 -25.99
C VAL A 76 -28.42 -30.08 -25.57
N ASP A 77 -28.70 -31.34 -25.23
CA ASP A 77 -27.91 -32.57 -25.07
C ASP A 77 -26.38 -32.57 -25.27
N ASN A 78 -25.71 -33.31 -24.38
CA ASN A 78 -24.60 -34.17 -24.77
C ASN A 78 -24.56 -35.46 -23.92
N ASP A 79 -24.89 -36.54 -24.62
CA ASP A 79 -24.23 -37.84 -24.69
C ASP A 79 -24.25 -38.82 -23.50
N ALA A 80 -24.87 -39.97 -23.80
CA ALA A 80 -24.89 -41.21 -23.05
C ALA A 80 -23.56 -41.95 -23.22
N HIS A 81 -23.00 -42.45 -22.10
CA HIS A 81 -21.92 -43.42 -22.11
C HIS A 81 -22.49 -44.80 -21.75
N ASP A 82 -22.27 -45.77 -22.65
CA ASP A 82 -22.48 -47.21 -22.47
C ASP A 82 -21.12 -47.94 -22.58
N GLU A 83 -21.02 -49.11 -21.93
CA GLU A 83 -19.83 -49.70 -21.33
C GLU A 83 -18.89 -50.58 -22.22
N ALA A 84 -17.71 -50.88 -21.64
CA ALA A 84 -17.11 -52.23 -21.43
C ALA A 84 -15.91 -52.77 -22.27
N GLN A 85 -14.86 -53.17 -21.51
CA GLN A 85 -14.01 -54.40 -21.56
C GLN A 85 -12.97 -54.64 -22.69
N GLU A 86 -11.88 -55.42 -22.56
CA GLU A 86 -10.93 -55.85 -21.50
C GLU A 86 -9.90 -56.83 -22.18
N GLU A 87 -8.71 -56.96 -21.59
CA GLU A 87 -7.78 -58.12 -21.57
C GLU A 87 -6.71 -58.47 -22.63
N ASP A 88 -5.58 -58.91 -22.05
CA ASP A 88 -4.20 -59.12 -22.50
C ASP A 88 -3.90 -60.48 -23.16
N LYS A 89 -2.85 -60.55 -24.01
CA LYS A 89 -2.10 -61.79 -24.32
C LYS A 89 -0.61 -61.52 -24.50
N GLU A 90 0.19 -62.22 -23.70
CA GLU A 90 1.66 -62.21 -23.70
C GLU A 90 2.22 -62.98 -24.91
N ALA A 91 3.06 -62.32 -25.70
CA ALA A 91 3.96 -62.93 -26.67
C ALA A 91 5.37 -62.39 -26.41
N GLU A 92 6.37 -63.25 -26.51
CA GLU A 92 7.80 -62.94 -26.39
C GLU A 92 8.22 -61.98 -27.53
N GLU A 93 7.88 -60.72 -27.38
CA GLU A 93 8.18 -59.66 -28.34
C GLU A 93 9.53 -59.03 -27.98
N GLN A 94 10.43 -58.97 -28.95
CA GLN A 94 11.62 -58.15 -28.91
C GLN A 94 11.21 -56.75 -28.46
N LEU A 95 11.52 -56.40 -27.20
CA LEU A 95 11.02 -55.20 -26.54
C LEU A 95 11.22 -53.98 -27.45
N HIS A 96 10.12 -53.31 -27.78
CA HIS A 96 10.11 -52.10 -28.60
C HIS A 96 11.13 -51.10 -28.02
N PRO A 97 11.91 -50.35 -28.84
CA PRO A 97 12.98 -49.48 -28.34
C PRO A 97 12.54 -48.51 -27.24
N THR A 98 11.29 -48.06 -27.29
CA THR A 98 10.66 -47.24 -26.26
C THR A 98 10.55 -47.95 -24.90
N ARG A 99 10.21 -49.24 -24.89
CA ARG A 99 10.11 -50.05 -23.68
C ARG A 99 11.48 -50.37 -23.10
N LYS A 100 12.51 -50.52 -23.95
CA LYS A 100 13.92 -50.63 -23.50
C LYS A 100 14.40 -49.37 -22.80
N LEU A 101 13.99 -48.19 -23.27
CA LEU A 101 14.31 -46.92 -22.62
C LEU A 101 13.64 -46.81 -21.25
N MET A 102 12.38 -47.22 -21.13
CA MET A 102 11.70 -47.24 -19.82
C MET A 102 12.37 -48.21 -18.83
N ILE A 103 12.74 -49.41 -19.26
CA ILE A 103 13.44 -50.37 -18.39
C ILE A 103 14.81 -49.82 -17.99
N ALA A 104 15.56 -49.21 -18.91
CA ALA A 104 16.84 -48.59 -18.59
C ALA A 104 16.69 -47.40 -17.61
N ASP A 105 15.61 -46.63 -17.71
CA ASP A 105 15.30 -45.55 -16.76
C ASP A 105 14.88 -46.11 -15.38
N GLU A 106 14.19 -47.24 -15.34
CA GLU A 106 13.80 -47.96 -14.12
C GLU A 106 15.01 -48.58 -13.41
N ASP A 107 15.91 -49.24 -14.14
CA ASP A 107 17.16 -49.80 -13.60
C ASP A 107 18.04 -48.69 -12.98
N LYS A 108 18.11 -47.54 -13.66
CA LYS A 108 18.86 -46.37 -13.19
C LYS A 108 18.20 -45.69 -11.99
N ALA A 109 16.88 -45.77 -11.88
CA ALA A 109 16.15 -45.30 -10.70
C ALA A 109 16.41 -46.22 -9.49
N GLN A 110 16.52 -47.53 -9.70
CA GLN A 110 16.85 -48.50 -8.64
C GLN A 110 18.30 -48.38 -8.15
N GLU A 111 19.27 -48.18 -9.05
CA GLU A 111 20.68 -47.95 -8.71
C GLU A 111 20.87 -46.70 -7.82
N ASN A 112 20.10 -45.64 -8.06
CA ASN A 112 20.12 -44.43 -7.24
C ASN A 112 19.50 -44.63 -5.84
N VAL A 113 18.64 -45.64 -5.63
CA VAL A 113 18.05 -45.94 -4.31
C VAL A 113 19.02 -46.71 -3.43
N GLU A 114 19.84 -47.61 -4.01
CA GLU A 114 20.85 -48.37 -3.27
C GLU A 114 22.03 -47.49 -2.83
N ALA A 115 22.42 -46.49 -3.64
CA ALA A 115 23.48 -45.53 -3.29
C ALA A 115 23.07 -44.49 -2.21
N ASP A 116 21.77 -44.24 -2.01
CA ASP A 116 21.26 -43.22 -1.08
C ASP A 116 20.96 -43.77 0.33
N ALA A 117 21.12 -45.09 0.54
CA ALA A 117 20.92 -45.73 1.84
C ALA A 117 22.02 -45.40 2.87
N GLU A 118 23.23 -45.07 2.42
CA GLU A 118 24.39 -44.79 3.28
C GLU A 118 24.71 -43.30 3.44
N SER A 119 24.08 -42.42 2.66
CA SER A 119 24.30 -40.96 2.73
C SER A 119 23.06 -40.21 3.22
N ASN A 120 22.74 -40.40 4.50
CA ASN A 120 22.32 -39.28 5.34
C ASN A 120 21.31 -38.29 4.72
N HIS A 121 20.08 -38.73 4.41
CA HIS A 121 18.84 -37.90 4.40
C HIS A 121 18.94 -36.50 3.75
N LYS A 122 19.83 -36.31 2.77
CA LYS A 122 19.89 -35.11 1.92
C LYS A 122 19.38 -35.46 0.53
N GLY A 123 18.30 -36.25 0.50
CA GLY A 123 17.52 -36.52 -0.69
C GLY A 123 16.93 -35.24 -1.25
N ASP A 124 17.46 -34.82 -2.40
CA ASP A 124 16.78 -34.13 -3.50
C ASP A 124 15.91 -32.89 -3.20
N GLY A 125 16.12 -32.23 -2.06
CA GLY A 125 15.39 -31.02 -1.65
C GLY A 125 15.63 -29.79 -2.55
N GLN A 126 16.70 -29.81 -3.35
CA GLN A 126 17.04 -28.72 -4.29
C GLN A 126 16.31 -28.80 -5.64
N ARG A 127 15.63 -29.93 -5.93
CA ARG A 127 14.80 -30.08 -7.14
C ARG A 127 13.32 -29.77 -6.91
N ARG A 128 12.92 -29.39 -5.69
CA ARG A 128 11.61 -28.77 -5.49
C ARG A 128 11.68 -27.36 -6.10
N ARG A 129 11.37 -27.26 -7.40
CA ARG A 129 10.98 -26.01 -8.09
C ARG A 129 10.29 -25.14 -7.05
N THR A 130 10.92 -24.01 -6.73
CA THR A 130 10.55 -23.06 -5.67
C THR A 130 9.08 -23.24 -5.26
N ARG A 131 8.87 -23.89 -4.11
CA ARG A 131 7.53 -24.21 -3.60
C ARG A 131 6.70 -22.93 -3.71
N ARG A 132 5.61 -22.96 -4.48
CA ARG A 132 4.76 -21.78 -4.71
C ARG A 132 4.45 -21.20 -3.33
N PRO A 133 4.69 -19.88 -3.09
CA PRO A 133 4.41 -19.30 -1.79
C PRO A 133 2.99 -19.67 -1.36
N GLY A 134 2.87 -20.13 -0.12
CA GLY A 134 1.59 -20.43 0.51
C GLY A 134 0.67 -19.21 0.45
N TYR A 135 -0.63 -19.44 0.61
CA TYR A 135 -1.66 -18.41 0.49
C TYR A 135 -1.37 -17.15 1.34
N TYR A 136 -0.81 -17.33 2.53
CA TYR A 136 -0.49 -16.25 3.48
C TYR A 136 0.95 -15.73 3.40
N ASP A 137 1.87 -16.41 2.72
CA ASP A 137 3.29 -16.03 2.69
C ASP A 137 3.48 -14.64 2.06
N LYS A 138 2.66 -14.31 1.07
CA LYS A 138 2.66 -12.97 0.44
C LYS A 138 2.16 -11.90 1.41
N GLN A 139 1.25 -12.24 2.33
CA GLN A 139 0.71 -11.31 3.32
C GLN A 139 1.70 -11.08 4.45
N LEU A 140 2.39 -12.13 4.91
CA LEU A 140 3.46 -12.03 5.90
C LEU A 140 4.63 -11.18 5.39
N LYS A 141 5.10 -11.43 4.15
CA LYS A 141 6.15 -10.61 3.53
C LYS A 141 5.78 -9.13 3.46
N LYS A 142 4.54 -8.81 3.08
CA LYS A 142 4.04 -7.42 3.06
C LYS A 142 3.92 -6.82 4.46
N ALA A 143 3.61 -7.62 5.48
CA ALA A 143 3.57 -7.16 6.86
C ALA A 143 4.99 -6.84 7.35
N ASP A 144 5.97 -7.67 7.03
CA ASP A 144 7.37 -7.46 7.39
C ASP A 144 7.97 -6.25 6.66
N GLU A 145 7.67 -6.07 5.38
CA GLU A 145 8.05 -4.88 4.62
C GLU A 145 7.50 -3.60 5.27
N ARG A 146 6.22 -3.60 5.67
CA ARG A 146 5.60 -2.45 6.36
C ARG A 146 6.20 -2.19 7.74
N LYS A 147 6.56 -3.23 8.48
CA LYS A 147 7.23 -3.09 9.78
C LYS A 147 8.61 -2.46 9.61
N LYS A 148 9.41 -2.95 8.66
CA LYS A 148 10.72 -2.39 8.34
C LYS A 148 10.64 -0.94 7.90
N GLU A 149 9.72 -0.59 7.00
CA GLU A 149 9.51 0.80 6.57
C GLU A 149 9.09 1.70 7.74
N ALA A 150 8.25 1.20 8.65
CA ALA A 150 7.84 1.94 9.85
C ALA A 150 9.02 2.14 10.82
N GLU A 151 9.85 1.12 11.03
CA GLU A 151 11.05 1.19 11.87
C GLU A 151 12.09 2.15 11.30
N GLU A 152 12.37 2.09 9.99
CA GLU A 152 13.28 3.03 9.32
C GLU A 152 12.80 4.47 9.45
N ARG A 153 11.50 4.71 9.24
CA ARG A 153 10.88 6.02 9.44
C ARG A 153 11.03 6.49 10.89
N GLN A 154 10.82 5.61 11.87
CA GLN A 154 11.00 5.95 13.29
C GLN A 154 12.45 6.29 13.61
N GLN A 155 13.41 5.52 13.09
CA GLN A 155 14.83 5.79 13.27
C GLN A 155 15.25 7.13 12.65
N GLU A 156 14.75 7.46 11.45
CA GLU A 156 15.00 8.78 10.83
C GLU A 156 14.43 9.91 11.70
N PHE A 157 13.19 9.74 12.21
CA PHE A 157 12.58 10.71 13.12
C PHE A 157 13.36 10.85 14.42
N GLN A 158 13.85 9.75 15.00
CA GLN A 158 14.69 9.75 16.20
C GLN A 158 16.00 10.48 15.95
N ARG A 159 16.73 10.19 14.85
CA ARG A 159 17.95 10.90 14.48
C ARG A 159 17.72 12.41 14.34
N ARG A 160 16.69 12.81 13.59
CA ARG A 160 16.33 14.24 13.42
C ARG A 160 15.90 14.88 14.75
N ARG A 161 15.31 14.12 15.67
CA ARG A 161 14.92 14.60 17.00
C ARG A 161 16.15 14.79 17.88
N GLU A 162 17.05 13.81 17.93
CA GLU A 162 18.31 13.87 18.68
C GLU A 162 19.20 15.02 18.19
N GLU A 163 19.31 15.26 16.88
CA GLU A 163 20.05 16.40 16.35
C GLU A 163 19.45 17.74 16.81
N ARG A 164 18.11 17.86 16.79
CA ARG A 164 17.42 19.05 17.30
C ARG A 164 17.61 19.21 18.80
N GLU A 165 17.51 18.12 19.56
CA GLU A 165 17.70 18.12 21.01
C GLU A 165 19.14 18.48 21.39
N ARG A 166 20.16 17.99 20.67
CA ARG A 166 21.56 18.41 20.85
C ARG A 166 21.73 19.90 20.60
N LYS A 167 21.20 20.42 19.48
CA LYS A 167 21.25 21.87 19.17
C LYS A 167 20.54 22.72 20.22
N LEU A 168 19.39 22.27 20.71
CA LEU A 168 18.66 22.94 21.78
C LEU A 168 19.42 22.90 23.11
N ALA A 169 19.98 21.75 23.48
CA ALA A 169 20.78 21.59 24.69
C ALA A 169 22.03 22.46 24.67
N ASP A 170 22.73 22.56 23.54
CA ASP A 170 23.88 23.45 23.38
C ASP A 170 23.48 24.92 23.52
N ARG A 171 22.33 25.31 22.93
CA ARG A 171 21.76 26.65 23.08
C ARG A 171 21.37 26.95 24.52
N GLU A 172 20.77 26.00 25.23
CA GLU A 172 20.37 26.14 26.63
C GLU A 172 21.58 26.22 27.55
N ARG A 173 22.60 25.37 27.33
CA ARG A 173 23.89 25.44 28.03
C ARG A 173 24.54 26.79 27.84
N PHE A 174 24.60 27.29 26.60
CA PHE A 174 25.13 28.61 26.29
C PHE A 174 24.32 29.73 26.96
N LYS A 175 22.98 29.67 26.87
CA LYS A 175 22.08 30.64 27.53
C LYS A 175 22.27 30.65 29.04
N LYS A 176 22.39 29.47 29.67
CA LYS A 176 22.63 29.33 31.11
C LYS A 176 24.01 29.87 31.50
N ALA A 177 25.03 29.65 30.69
CA ALA A 177 26.35 30.23 30.90
C ALA A 177 26.33 31.76 30.80
N MET A 178 25.67 32.33 29.78
CA MET A 178 25.48 33.78 29.63
C MET A 178 24.63 34.39 30.75
N ALA A 179 23.65 33.66 31.28
CA ALA A 179 22.88 34.13 32.43
C ALA A 179 23.77 34.24 33.69
N LYS A 180 24.74 33.34 33.86
CA LYS A 180 25.70 33.37 34.98
C LYS A 180 26.73 34.51 34.89
N THR A 181 26.88 35.17 33.74
CA THR A 181 27.77 36.33 33.60
C THR A 181 27.11 37.64 34.03
N ARG A 182 25.79 37.62 34.32
CA ARG A 182 25.07 38.79 34.81
C ARG A 182 25.15 38.87 36.34
N ASP A 183 25.30 40.08 36.84
CA ASP A 183 25.30 40.39 38.27
C ASP A 183 23.89 40.44 38.85
N ARG A 184 23.82 40.53 40.19
CA ARG A 184 22.56 40.67 40.93
C ARG A 184 21.78 41.92 40.47
N ASP A 185 22.49 42.99 40.11
CA ASP A 185 21.93 44.23 39.56
C ASP A 185 21.64 44.14 38.05
N GLY A 186 21.89 42.98 37.43
CA GLY A 186 21.65 42.74 36.01
C GLY A 186 22.74 43.25 35.06
N ASN A 187 23.81 43.88 35.60
CA ASN A 187 24.96 44.32 34.83
C ASN A 187 25.75 43.14 34.27
N LYS A 188 26.32 43.29 33.07
CA LYS A 188 27.08 42.23 32.40
C LYS A 188 28.55 42.26 32.84
N LYS A 189 29.10 41.12 33.26
CA LYS A 189 30.54 40.96 33.51
C LYS A 189 31.26 40.62 32.23
N LEU A 190 31.78 41.65 31.55
CA LEU A 190 32.48 41.54 30.26
C LEU A 190 33.60 40.49 30.27
N GLY A 191 34.36 40.36 31.37
CA GLY A 191 35.44 39.37 31.47
C GLY A 191 34.97 37.91 31.46
N ARG A 192 33.77 37.62 31.98
CA ARG A 192 33.18 36.27 31.93
C ARG A 192 32.43 36.01 30.62
N GLU A 193 31.82 37.05 30.06
CA GLU A 193 31.10 36.98 28.79
C GLU A 193 32.05 36.86 27.58
N SER A 194 33.20 37.54 27.60
CA SER A 194 34.17 37.53 26.51
C SER A 194 34.63 36.12 26.17
N THR A 195 34.98 35.31 27.17
CA THR A 195 35.41 33.91 26.97
C THR A 195 34.33 33.05 26.29
N LEU A 196 33.08 33.14 26.73
CA LEU A 196 31.95 32.40 26.14
C LEU A 196 31.67 32.85 24.70
N LEU A 197 31.78 34.15 24.42
CA LEU A 197 31.60 34.69 23.07
C LEU A 197 32.75 34.28 22.15
N LEU A 198 34.00 34.27 22.63
CA LEU A 198 35.15 33.80 21.88
C LEU A 198 35.02 32.31 21.51
N ASP A 199 34.60 31.46 22.45
CA ASP A 199 34.34 30.04 22.17
C ASP A 199 33.26 29.85 21.09
N LYS A 200 32.21 30.67 21.11
CA LYS A 200 31.16 30.65 20.08
C LYS A 200 31.70 31.06 18.71
N VAL A 201 32.52 32.12 18.64
CA VAL A 201 33.15 32.57 17.39
C VAL A 201 34.09 31.48 16.86
N LYS A 202 34.89 30.85 17.73
CA LYS A 202 35.77 29.75 17.36
C LYS A 202 35.02 28.57 16.74
N ARG A 203 33.86 28.20 17.31
CA ARG A 203 32.98 27.16 16.71
C ARG A 203 32.44 27.58 15.35
N MET A 204 31.92 28.81 15.22
CA MET A 204 31.41 29.29 13.92
C MET A 204 32.50 29.37 12.84
N MET A 205 33.76 29.61 13.22
CA MET A 205 34.89 29.58 12.29
C MET A 205 35.38 28.17 11.96
N ALA A 206 35.17 27.18 12.84
CA ALA A 206 35.50 25.78 12.58
C ALA A 206 34.48 25.07 11.67
N ASP A 207 33.23 25.53 11.66
CA ASP A 207 32.15 25.01 10.81
C ASP A 207 32.16 25.61 9.38
N LYS A 208 33.17 26.43 9.04
CA LYS A 208 33.29 27.17 7.78
C LYS A 208 34.46 26.64 6.96
#